data_AF-A0A8X7TB70-F1
#
_entry.id   AF-A0A8X7TB70-F1
#
_cell.length_a   1.000
_cell.length_b   1.000
_cell.length_c   1.000
_cell.angle_alpha   90.00
_cell.angle_beta   90.00
_cell.angle_gamma   90.00
#
_symmetry.space_group_name_H-M   'P 1'
#
loop_
_entity.id
_entity.type
_entity.pdbx_description
1 polymer ?
#
loop_
_entity_poly.entity_id
_entity_poly.type
_entity_poly.pdbx_seq_one_letter_code
_entity_poly.pdbx_strand_id
1 'polypeptide(L)'
;MDSSAILFVVTLIIGFIFLRWIISPIPETNDFNIDPSTLSKDGEDETTTEISTSTKRRNRREVTDSMIEVVQTIAPRLTVEQIRFDLEKTGSVEVTVDNYMEHGDLPHPSK
;
A
#
# COMPACT_ATOMS: atom_id res chain seq x y z
N MET A 1 -47.38 -9.31 -13.13
CA MET A 1 -46.63 -8.25 -12.44
C MET A 1 -47.13 -6.94 -12.99
N ASP A 2 -47.59 -6.04 -12.11
CA ASP A 2 -48.17 -4.77 -12.53
C ASP A 2 -47.10 -3.90 -13.19
N SER A 3 -47.46 -3.15 -14.22
CA SER A 3 -46.53 -2.29 -14.97
C SER A 3 -45.77 -1.31 -14.06
N SER A 4 -46.37 -0.91 -12.94
CA SER A 4 -45.75 -0.06 -11.91
C SER A 4 -44.62 -0.77 -11.17
N ALA A 5 -44.75 -2.07 -10.89
CA ALA A 5 -43.70 -2.85 -10.24
C ALA A 5 -42.48 -3.02 -11.16
N ILE A 6 -42.72 -3.20 -12.46
CA ILE A 6 -41.67 -3.30 -13.48
C ILE A 6 -40.94 -1.97 -13.62
N LEU A 7 -41.67 -0.84 -13.68
CA LEU A 7 -41.06 0.49 -13.78
C LEU A 7 -40.18 0.83 -12.57
N PHE A 8 -40.63 0.51 -11.35
CA PHE A 8 -39.85 0.74 -10.13
C PHE A 8 -38.51 -0.02 -10.15
N VAL A 9 -38.54 -1.30 -10.53
CA VAL A 9 -37.34 -2.14 -10.61
C VAL A 9 -36.38 -1.66 -11.70
N VAL A 10 -36.92 -1.27 -12.87
CA VAL A 10 -36.11 -0.72 -13.97
C VAL A 10 -35.42 0.58 -13.57
N THR A 11 -36.12 1.48 -12.88
CA THR A 11 -35.51 2.73 -12.38
C THR A 11 -34.40 2.49 -11.36
N LEU A 12 -34.54 1.49 -10.48
CA LEU A 12 -33.50 1.13 -9.52
C LEU A 12 -32.24 0.59 -10.21
N ILE A 13 -32.39 -0.28 -11.20
CA ILE A 13 -31.27 -0.86 -11.96
C ILE A 13 -30.52 0.25 -12.71
N ILE A 14 -31.24 1.15 -13.36
CA ILE A 14 -30.65 2.29 -14.07
C ILE A 14 -29.89 3.19 -13.08
N GLY A 15 -30.52 3.58 -11.97
CA GLY A 15 -29.88 4.39 -10.93
C GLY A 15 -28.61 3.75 -10.36
N PHE A 16 -28.63 2.44 -10.14
CA PHE A 16 -27.45 1.69 -9.67
C PHE A 16 -26.31 1.69 -10.69
N ILE A 17 -26.59 1.56 -11.98
CA ILE A 17 -25.57 1.64 -13.04
C ILE A 17 -24.97 3.05 -13.09
N PHE A 18 -25.78 4.10 -12.98
CA PHE A 18 -25.28 5.49 -12.91
C PHE A 18 -24.41 5.73 -11.68
N LEU A 19 -24.80 5.20 -10.51
CA LEU A 19 -24.01 5.29 -9.29
C LEU A 19 -22.68 4.52 -9.43
N ARG A 20 -22.74 3.31 -9.98
CA ARG A 20 -21.56 2.48 -10.26
C ARG A 20 -20.62 3.15 -11.26
N TRP A 21 -21.15 3.94 -12.20
CA TRP A 21 -20.37 4.64 -13.21
C TRP A 21 -19.71 5.92 -12.67
N ILE A 22 -20.38 6.65 -11.78
CA ILE A 22 -19.85 7.93 -11.26
C ILE A 22 -18.80 7.75 -10.14
N ILE A 23 -18.71 6.55 -9.55
CA ILE A 23 -17.75 6.18 -8.50
C ILE A 23 -16.66 5.24 -9.06
N SER A 24 -16.25 5.45 -10.33
CA SER A 24 -15.09 4.75 -10.88
C SER A 24 -13.88 4.94 -9.94
N PRO A 25 -13.14 3.86 -9.62
CA PRO A 25 -12.08 3.87 -8.63
C PRO A 25 -10.92 4.78 -9.06
N ILE A 26 -10.39 5.53 -8.11
CA ILE A 26 -9.14 6.27 -8.22
C ILE A 26 -8.02 5.23 -8.34
N PRO A 27 -7.25 5.17 -9.44
CA PRO A 27 -6.01 4.41 -9.43
C PRO A 27 -4.98 5.17 -8.59
N GLU A 28 -4.69 4.66 -7.40
CA GLU A 28 -3.51 5.05 -6.62
C GLU A 28 -2.26 4.51 -7.34
N THR A 29 -1.71 5.27 -8.29
CA THR A 29 -0.34 5.05 -8.79
C THR A 29 0.59 6.05 -8.10
N ASN A 30 0.96 5.78 -6.86
CA ASN A 30 2.05 6.48 -6.18
C ASN A 30 3.40 5.89 -6.62
N ASP A 31 3.78 6.13 -7.88
CA ASP A 31 5.16 5.91 -8.33
C ASP A 31 6.03 7.08 -7.82
N PHE A 32 6.46 6.99 -6.56
CA PHE A 32 7.50 7.85 -6.02
C PHE A 32 8.86 7.37 -6.58
N ASN A 33 9.13 7.73 -7.83
CA ASN A 33 10.43 7.52 -8.48
C ASN A 33 11.43 8.53 -7.89
N ILE A 34 12.00 8.21 -6.72
CA ILE A 34 13.19 8.92 -6.24
C ILE A 34 14.32 8.54 -7.17
N ASP A 35 14.67 9.45 -8.06
CA ASP A 35 15.90 9.39 -8.83
C ASP A 35 17.07 9.55 -7.84
N PRO A 36 17.89 8.50 -7.58
CA PRO A 36 18.99 8.58 -6.63
C PRO A 36 20.14 9.50 -7.12
N SER A 37 20.00 10.11 -8.29
CA SER A 37 21.02 11.00 -8.88
C SER A 37 21.03 12.42 -8.30
N THR A 38 20.04 12.84 -7.51
CA THR A 38 20.00 14.21 -6.95
C THR A 38 20.63 14.38 -5.57
N LEU A 39 21.15 13.30 -4.95
CA LEU A 39 21.75 13.38 -3.59
C LEU A 39 23.28 13.21 -3.55
N SER A 40 23.95 13.08 -4.70
CA SER A 40 25.42 12.96 -4.73
C SER A 40 26.02 13.99 -5.67
N LYS A 41 26.05 15.25 -5.22
CA LYS A 41 26.88 16.28 -5.83
C LYS A 41 27.54 17.13 -4.76
N ASP A 42 28.47 16.52 -4.03
CA ASP A 42 29.72 17.17 -3.62
C ASP A 42 30.69 16.08 -3.16
N GLY A 43 31.87 16.01 -3.79
CA GLY A 43 32.91 15.03 -3.46
C GLY A 43 33.52 14.37 -4.69
N GLU A 44 34.53 15.02 -5.25
CA GLU A 44 35.58 14.42 -6.08
C GLU A 44 36.11 13.12 -5.45
N ASP A 45 36.16 12.01 -6.18
CA ASP A 45 37.42 11.34 -6.56
C ASP A 45 37.19 10.08 -7.42
N GLU A 46 38.13 9.85 -8.34
CA GLU A 46 38.54 8.59 -8.98
C GLU A 46 37.54 7.55 -9.56
N THR A 47 37.63 7.41 -10.88
CA THR A 47 37.85 6.16 -11.63
C THR A 47 37.44 4.84 -10.95
N THR A 48 36.43 4.15 -11.49
CA THR A 48 36.56 2.82 -12.11
C THR A 48 35.22 2.36 -12.67
N THR A 49 35.21 2.03 -13.95
CA THR A 49 34.16 1.28 -14.63
C THR A 49 34.00 -0.10 -14.00
N GLU A 50 33.00 -0.30 -13.15
CA GLU A 50 32.49 -1.63 -12.84
C GLU A 50 30.99 -1.67 -13.13
N ILE A 51 30.65 -2.35 -14.22
CA ILE A 51 29.30 -2.85 -14.48
C ILE A 51 29.09 -3.98 -13.47
N SER A 52 28.77 -3.62 -12.23
CA SER A 52 28.31 -4.59 -11.25
C SER A 52 26.88 -4.96 -11.60
N THR A 53 26.69 -6.19 -12.05
CA THR A 53 25.41 -6.88 -12.09
C THR A 53 24.86 -6.94 -10.67
N SER A 54 24.18 -5.86 -10.26
CA SER A 54 23.49 -5.74 -8.98
C SER A 54 22.36 -6.76 -8.97
N THR A 55 22.69 -7.96 -8.50
CA THR A 55 21.75 -8.86 -7.85
C THR A 55 20.89 -7.99 -6.94
N LYS A 56 19.61 -7.84 -7.32
CA LYS A 56 18.59 -7.03 -6.65
C LYS A 56 18.44 -7.53 -5.22
N ARG A 57 19.38 -7.17 -4.34
CA ARG A 57 19.28 -7.34 -2.90
C ARG A 57 18.09 -6.46 -2.54
N ARG A 58 16.96 -7.12 -2.33
CA ARG A 58 15.69 -6.53 -1.87
C ARG A 58 16.07 -5.74 -0.63
N ASN A 59 16.26 -4.43 -0.81
CA ASN A 59 16.64 -3.53 0.26
C ASN A 59 15.46 -3.56 1.23
N ARG A 60 15.56 -4.39 2.27
CA ARG A 60 14.59 -4.44 3.34
C ARG A 60 14.64 -3.07 3.97
N ARG A 61 13.67 -2.22 3.63
CA ARG A 61 13.52 -0.90 4.22
C ARG A 61 13.46 -1.11 5.73
N GLU A 62 14.31 -0.39 6.46
CA GLU A 62 14.24 -0.38 7.92
C GLU A 62 12.88 0.19 8.32
N VAL A 63 12.21 -0.51 9.24
CA VAL A 63 10.91 -0.08 9.73
C VAL A 63 11.12 1.11 10.65
N THR A 64 10.51 2.24 10.29
CA THR A 64 10.55 3.46 11.12
C THR A 64 9.39 3.49 12.10
N ASP A 65 9.56 4.19 13.21
CA ASP A 65 8.49 4.36 14.21
C ASP A 65 7.26 5.08 13.62
N SER A 66 7.49 5.99 12.66
CA SER A 66 6.42 6.65 11.90
C SER A 66 5.55 5.65 11.11
N MET A 67 6.17 4.65 10.48
CA MET A 67 5.41 3.60 9.78
C MET A 67 4.52 2.81 10.75
N ILE A 68 5.02 2.51 11.94
CA ILE A 68 4.26 1.79 12.99
C ILE A 68 3.10 2.65 13.49
N GLU A 69 3.33 3.94 13.75
CA GLU A 69 2.30 4.86 14.22
C GLU A 69 1.13 4.95 13.23
N VAL A 70 1.41 5.10 11.93
CA VAL A 70 0.36 5.17 10.90
C VAL A 70 -0.51 3.91 10.94
N VAL A 71 0.10 2.72 10.97
CA VAL A 71 -0.66 1.46 11.08
C VAL A 71 -1.46 1.41 12.40
N GLN A 72 -0.85 1.82 13.52
CA GLN A 72 -1.51 1.81 14.84
C GLN A 72 -2.74 2.73 14.90
N THR A 73 -2.74 3.86 14.19
CA THR A 73 -3.92 4.74 14.13
C THR A 73 -5.12 4.07 13.46
N ILE A 74 -4.87 3.20 12.48
CA ILE A 74 -5.91 2.48 11.73
C ILE A 74 -6.31 1.19 12.47
N ALA A 75 -5.33 0.53 13.09
CA ALA A 75 -5.47 -0.77 13.73
C ALA A 75 -5.09 -0.70 15.23
N PRO A 76 -5.86 0.00 16.08
CA PRO A 76 -5.47 0.28 17.46
C PRO A 76 -5.41 -0.97 18.37
N ARG A 77 -5.95 -2.10 17.90
CA ARG A 77 -5.93 -3.37 18.64
C ARG A 77 -4.68 -4.20 18.39
N LEU A 78 -3.92 -3.88 17.34
CA LEU A 78 -2.67 -4.56 17.05
C LEU A 78 -1.57 -4.11 17.99
N THR A 79 -0.65 -5.02 18.27
CA THR A 79 0.57 -4.70 19.03
C THR A 79 1.64 -4.14 18.10
N VAL A 80 2.48 -3.26 18.63
CA VAL A 80 3.64 -2.70 17.93
C VAL A 80 4.55 -3.80 17.36
N GLU A 81 4.67 -4.92 18.06
CA GLU A 81 5.49 -6.06 17.62
C GLU A 81 4.91 -6.74 16.37
N GLN A 82 3.60 -6.96 16.30
CA GLN A 82 2.94 -7.51 15.12
C GLN A 82 3.05 -6.57 13.93
N ILE A 83 2.84 -5.27 14.17
CA ILE A 83 2.95 -4.24 13.14
C ILE A 83 4.38 -4.19 12.60
N ARG A 84 5.38 -4.15 13.47
CA ARG A 84 6.79 -4.15 13.07
C ARG A 84 7.13 -5.42 12.29
N PHE A 85 6.68 -6.59 12.75
CA PHE A 85 6.95 -7.85 12.08
C PHE A 85 6.38 -7.90 10.65
N ASP A 86 5.14 -7.44 10.45
CA ASP A 86 4.55 -7.40 9.12
C ASP A 86 5.22 -6.32 8.25
N LEU A 87 5.51 -5.14 8.79
CA LEU A 87 6.25 -4.07 8.08
C LEU A 87 7.66 -4.49 7.67
N GLU A 88 8.36 -5.31 8.46
CA GLU A 88 9.67 -5.86 8.09
C GLU A 88 9.57 -6.86 6.93
N LYS A 89 8.41 -7.51 6.79
CA LYS A 89 8.14 -8.48 5.74
C LYS A 89 7.66 -7.80 4.45
N THR A 90 6.76 -6.83 4.56
CA THR A 90 6.15 -6.10 3.45
C THR A 90 7.02 -4.94 2.97
N GLY A 91 7.66 -4.22 3.89
CA GLY A 91 8.40 -3.00 3.65
C GLY A 91 7.52 -1.78 3.31
N SER A 92 6.21 -1.86 3.53
CA SER A 92 5.21 -0.86 3.15
C SER A 92 4.05 -0.85 4.14
N VAL A 93 3.65 0.36 4.54
CA VAL A 93 2.51 0.59 5.44
C VAL A 93 1.21 0.17 4.78
N GLU A 94 1.07 0.51 3.50
CA GLU A 94 -0.13 0.27 2.70
C GLU A 94 -0.44 -1.23 2.64
N VAL A 95 0.57 -2.04 2.28
CA VAL A 95 0.42 -3.51 2.20
C VAL A 95 0.09 -4.10 3.58
N THR A 96 0.69 -3.58 4.65
CA THR A 96 0.40 -4.05 6.01
C THR A 96 -1.02 -3.68 6.46
N VAL A 97 -1.52 -2.50 6.09
CA VAL A 97 -2.90 -2.09 6.35
C VAL A 97 -3.88 -2.95 5.54
N ASP A 98 -3.60 -3.21 4.28
CA ASP A 98 -4.42 -4.08 3.44
C ASP A 98 -4.49 -5.50 4.01
N ASN A 99 -3.35 -6.07 4.41
CA ASN A 99 -3.30 -7.39 5.07
C ASN A 99 -4.18 -7.42 6.33
N TYR A 100 -4.12 -6.35 7.14
CA TYR A 100 -4.94 -6.21 8.33
C TYR A 100 -6.43 -6.09 7.99
N MET A 101 -6.81 -5.30 6.98
CA MET A 101 -8.21 -5.15 6.57
C MET A 101 -8.79 -6.44 5.97
N GLU A 102 -7.97 -7.22 5.27
CA GLU A 102 -8.38 -8.49 4.66
C GLU A 102 -8.56 -9.60 5.70
N HIS A 103 -7.61 -9.74 6.63
CA HIS A 103 -7.57 -10.87 7.57
C HIS A 103 -8.11 -10.52 8.96
N GLY A 104 -8.23 -9.24 9.28
CA GLY A 104 -8.63 -8.73 10.60
C GLY A 104 -7.54 -8.76 11.67
N ASP A 105 -6.35 -9.28 11.35
CA ASP A 105 -5.20 -9.41 12.25
C ASP A 105 -3.88 -9.49 11.46
N LEU A 106 -2.73 -9.35 12.15
CA LEU A 106 -1.39 -9.50 11.58
C LEU A 106 -0.62 -10.71 12.17
N PRO A 107 0.31 -11.30 11.39
CA PRO A 107 1.12 -12.42 11.86
C PRO A 107 1.90 -12.08 13.13
N HIS A 108 1.90 -13.01 14.10
CA HIS A 108 2.71 -12.87 15.29
C HIS A 108 4.18 -13.21 15.02
N PRO A 109 5.13 -12.44 15.59
CA PRO A 109 6.53 -12.80 15.54
C PRO A 109 6.76 -14.11 16.32
N SER A 110 7.55 -15.03 15.74
CA SER A 110 8.02 -16.21 16.46
C SER A 110 9.08 -15.78 17.49
N LYS A 111 8.82 -16.09 18.75
CA LYS A 111 9.73 -15.84 19.89
C LYS A 111 11.07 -16.57 19.74
#